data_AF-A0A351A361-F1
#
_entry.id   AF-A0A351A361-F1
#
_cell.length_a   1.000
_cell.length_b   1.000
_cell.length_c   1.000
_cell.angle_alpha   90.00
_cell.angle_beta   90.00
_cell.angle_gamma   90.00
#
_symmetry.space_group_name_H-M   'P 1'
#
loop_
_entity.id
_entity.type
_entity.pdbx_description
1 polymer ?
#
loop_
_entity_poly.entity_id
_entity_poly.type
_entity_poly.pdbx_seq_one_letter_code
_entity_poly.pdbx_strand_id
1 'polypeptide(L)'
;LGIALGSWWAYYELGWGGWWFWDPVENASFMPWLLGTALIHSLAVTEKRGAFRSWTVLLAIAAFSMSLLGTFLVRSGVITSVHAFATDPKRGLYIL
;
A
#
# COMPACT_ATOMS: atom_id res chain seq x y z
N LEU A 1 8.10 5.44 7.58
CA LEU A 1 9.07 4.76 8.47
C LEU A 1 9.10 3.26 8.20
N GLY A 2 8.00 2.52 8.38
CA GLY A 2 7.96 1.07 8.11
C GLY A 2 8.47 0.67 6.72
N ILE A 3 8.00 1.32 5.67
CA ILE A 3 8.42 1.06 4.28
C ILE A 3 9.94 1.26 4.08
N ALA A 4 10.51 2.33 4.65
CA ALA A 4 11.94 2.63 4.51
C ALA A 4 12.85 1.71 5.35
N LEU A 5 12.35 1.21 6.48
CA LEU A 5 13.06 0.24 7.30
C LEU A 5 12.97 -1.17 6.72
N GLY A 6 11.83 -1.53 6.13
CA GLY A 6 11.67 -2.77 5.35
C GLY A 6 12.64 -2.80 4.17
N SER A 7 12.67 -1.71 3.38
CA SER A 7 13.61 -1.59 2.26
C SER A 7 15.08 -1.67 2.70
N TRP A 8 15.43 -1.09 3.86
CA TRP A 8 16.77 -1.25 4.44
C TRP A 8 17.07 -2.72 4.69
N TRP A 9 16.22 -3.39 5.48
CA TRP A 9 16.45 -4.76 5.88
C TRP A 9 16.49 -5.73 4.69
N ALA A 10 15.56 -5.61 3.75
CA ALA A 10 15.51 -6.45 2.55
C ALA A 10 16.76 -6.30 1.68
N TYR A 11 17.28 -5.07 1.54
CA TYR A 11 18.53 -4.83 0.83
C TYR A 11 19.73 -5.50 1.51
N TYR A 12 19.84 -5.38 2.84
CA TYR A 12 20.96 -5.92 3.61
C TYR A 12 20.91 -7.44 3.78
N GLU A 13 19.73 -8.02 3.99
CA GLU A 13 19.58 -9.44 4.34
C GLU A 13 19.29 -10.32 3.12
N LEU A 14 18.45 -9.84 2.18
CA LEU A 14 18.03 -10.63 1.01
C LEU A 14 18.85 -10.33 -0.24
N GLY A 15 19.74 -9.33 -0.20
CA GLY A 15 20.65 -8.99 -1.30
C GLY A 15 19.92 -8.57 -2.58
N TRP A 16 18.68 -8.10 -2.45
CA TRP A 16 17.88 -7.69 -3.58
C TRP A 16 18.53 -6.52 -4.30
N GLY A 17 18.59 -6.61 -5.63
CA GLY A 17 19.49 -5.86 -6.54
C GLY A 17 19.40 -4.33 -6.54
N GLY A 18 18.79 -3.74 -5.52
CA GLY A 18 18.85 -2.33 -5.16
C GLY A 18 17.99 -2.06 -3.94
N TRP A 19 18.18 -0.89 -3.33
CA TRP A 19 17.37 -0.39 -2.20
C TRP A 19 15.85 -0.38 -2.45
N TRP A 20 15.46 -0.28 -3.72
CA TRP A 20 14.06 -0.24 -4.18
C TRP A 20 13.59 -1.55 -4.85
N PHE A 21 14.42 -2.60 -4.82
CA PHE A 21 13.92 -3.94 -5.13
C PHE A 21 13.22 -4.46 -3.88
N TRP A 22 11.89 -4.42 -3.90
CA TRP A 22 11.02 -4.75 -2.78
C TRP A 22 10.18 -5.96 -3.07
N ASP A 23 9.63 -6.55 -2.02
CA ASP A 23 8.82 -7.74 -2.16
C ASP A 23 7.41 -7.34 -2.56
N PRO A 24 6.61 -8.27 -3.06
CA PRO A 24 5.25 -7.94 -3.43
C PRO A 24 4.40 -7.38 -2.27
N VAL A 25 4.72 -7.71 -1.02
CA VAL A 25 4.00 -7.24 0.18
C VAL A 25 4.34 -5.77 0.49
N GLU A 26 5.61 -5.40 0.41
CA GLU A 26 6.13 -4.04 0.57
C GLU A 26 5.57 -3.13 -0.52
N ASN A 27 5.57 -3.60 -1.77
CA ASN A 27 4.96 -2.89 -2.90
C ASN A 27 3.45 -2.68 -2.68
N ALA A 28 2.73 -3.70 -2.20
CA ALA A 28 1.32 -3.61 -1.88
C ALA A 28 1.03 -2.57 -0.78
N SER A 29 1.94 -2.41 0.20
CA SER A 29 1.82 -1.40 1.26
C SER A 29 2.13 0.03 0.80
N PHE A 30 2.96 0.19 -0.24
CA PHE A 30 3.38 1.49 -0.76
C PHE A 30 2.30 2.22 -1.54
N MET A 31 1.46 1.49 -2.28
CA MET A 31 0.37 2.07 -3.08
C MET A 31 -0.65 2.88 -2.25
N PRO A 32 -1.24 2.34 -1.16
CA PRO A 32 -2.14 3.13 -0.31
C PRO A 32 -1.40 4.24 0.44
N TRP A 33 -0.10 4.08 0.74
CA TRP A 33 0.70 5.13 1.38
C TRP A 33 0.85 6.38 0.50
N LEU A 34 1.13 6.19 -0.80
CA LEU A 34 1.21 7.28 -1.77
C LEU A 34 -0.14 8.00 -1.93
N LEU A 35 -1.22 7.23 -2.10
CA LEU A 35 -2.56 7.79 -2.26
C LEU A 35 -3.04 8.50 -0.99
N GLY A 36 -2.75 7.94 0.19
CA GLY A 36 -3.06 8.57 1.48
C GLY A 36 -2.31 9.89 1.68
N THR A 37 -1.04 9.95 1.28
CA THR A 37 -0.27 11.20 1.33
C THR A 37 -0.85 12.24 0.38
N ALA A 38 -1.16 11.86 -0.86
CA ALA A 38 -1.83 12.74 -1.82
C ALA A 38 -3.20 13.23 -1.31
N LEU A 39 -3.97 12.35 -0.66
CA LEU A 39 -5.25 12.66 -0.07
C LEU A 39 -5.14 13.73 1.03
N ILE A 40 -4.17 13.61 1.95
CA ILE A 40 -3.96 14.59 3.02
C ILE A 40 -3.65 15.99 2.43
N HIS A 41 -2.81 16.04 1.39
CA HIS A 41 -2.52 17.31 0.71
C HIS A 41 -3.77 17.86 0.00
N SER A 42 -4.55 17.00 -0.67
CA SER A 42 -5.80 17.39 -1.31
C SER A 42 -6.82 17.92 -0.30
N LEU A 43 -6.97 17.27 0.85
CA LEU A 43 -7.85 17.70 1.95
C LEU A 43 -7.47 19.10 2.45
N ALA A 44 -6.19 19.34 2.70
CA ALA A 44 -5.72 20.65 3.18
C ALA A 44 -6.03 21.79 2.19
N VAL A 45 -5.95 21.53 0.88
CA VAL A 45 -6.30 22.52 -0.14
C VAL A 45 -7.82 22.68 -0.25
N THR A 46 -8.57 21.59 -0.18
CA THR A 46 -10.04 21.59 -0.19
C THR A 46 -10.62 22.39 0.97
N GLU A 47 -10.08 22.22 2.17
CA GLU A 47 -10.51 22.95 3.37
C GLU A 47 -10.18 24.45 3.29
N LYS A 48 -8.94 24.79 2.90
CA LYS A 48 -8.47 26.19 2.90
C LYS A 48 -8.96 27.01 1.72
N ARG A 49 -9.19 26.39 0.56
CA ARG A 49 -9.45 27.09 -0.72
C ARG A 49 -10.72 26.65 -1.42
N GLY A 50 -11.42 25.63 -0.93
CA GLY A 50 -12.62 25.09 -1.58
C GLY A 50 -12.38 24.42 -2.94
N ALA A 51 -11.13 24.34 -3.41
CA ALA A 51 -10.72 23.73 -4.67
C ALA A 51 -10.47 22.22 -4.49
N PHE A 52 -10.44 21.44 -5.58
CA PHE A 52 -10.12 20.00 -5.57
C PHE A 52 -11.07 19.06 -4.81
N ARG A 53 -12.31 19.46 -4.49
CA ARG A 53 -13.31 18.56 -3.84
C ARG A 53 -13.46 17.20 -4.52
N SER A 54 -13.67 17.17 -5.84
CA SER A 54 -13.83 15.91 -6.59
C SER A 54 -12.58 15.04 -6.54
N TRP A 55 -11.40 15.67 -6.54
CA TRP A 55 -10.11 14.98 -6.41
C TRP A 55 -9.92 14.39 -5.01
N THR A 56 -10.31 15.12 -3.97
CA THR A 56 -10.27 14.61 -2.60
C THR A 56 -11.14 13.36 -2.44
N VAL A 57 -12.36 13.37 -3.00
CA VAL A 57 -13.25 12.20 -2.97
C VAL A 57 -12.67 11.04 -3.75
N LEU A 58 -12.15 11.28 -4.96
CA LEU A 58 -11.51 10.24 -5.77
C LEU A 58 -10.30 9.62 -5.07
N LEU A 59 -9.44 10.44 -4.46
CA LEU A 59 -8.27 9.97 -3.71
C LEU A 59 -8.67 9.18 -2.46
N ALA A 60 -9.76 9.55 -1.79
CA ALA A 60 -10.27 8.81 -0.63
C ALA A 60 -10.74 7.41 -1.03
N ILE A 61 -11.54 7.31 -2.11
CA ILE A 61 -12.00 6.02 -2.64
C ILE A 61 -10.80 5.19 -3.09
N ALA A 62 -9.88 5.78 -3.86
CA ALA A 62 -8.71 5.07 -4.38
C ALA A 62 -7.78 4.57 -3.26
N ALA A 63 -7.51 5.38 -2.23
CA ALA A 63 -6.68 4.99 -1.09
C ALA A 63 -7.31 3.83 -0.31
N PHE A 64 -8.63 3.87 -0.11
CA PHE A 64 -9.38 2.79 0.53
C PHE A 64 -9.35 1.50 -0.31
N SER A 65 -9.65 1.59 -1.61
CA SER A 65 -9.58 0.45 -2.52
C SER A 65 -8.19 -0.16 -2.61
N MET A 66 -7.12 0.65 -2.65
CA MET A 66 -5.75 0.14 -2.63
C MET A 66 -5.38 -0.52 -1.30
N SER A 67 -5.96 -0.09 -0.19
CA SER A 67 -5.76 -0.74 1.11
C SER A 67 -6.42 -2.12 1.16
N LEU A 68 -7.64 -2.25 0.62
CA LEU A 68 -8.32 -3.55 0.47
C LEU A 68 -7.55 -4.47 -0.49
N LEU A 69 -7.17 -3.95 -1.65
CA LEU A 69 -6.39 -4.71 -2.64
C LEU A 69 -5.06 -5.17 -2.06
N GLY A 70 -4.32 -4.30 -1.38
CA GLY A 70 -3.06 -4.67 -0.73
C GLY A 70 -3.28 -5.78 0.31
N THR A 71 -4.31 -5.66 1.14
CA THR A 71 -4.67 -6.70 2.13
C THR A 71 -5.00 -8.03 1.45
N PHE A 72 -5.78 -7.99 0.36
CA PHE A 72 -6.10 -9.16 -0.44
C PHE A 72 -4.84 -9.80 -1.03
N LEU A 73 -3.95 -9.04 -1.67
CA LEU A 73 -2.74 -9.56 -2.31
C LEU A 73 -1.80 -10.25 -1.31
N VAL A 74 -1.65 -9.69 -0.11
CA VAL A 74 -0.78 -10.23 0.94
C VAL A 74 -1.37 -11.47 1.62
N ARG A 75 -2.71 -11.57 1.73
CA ARG A 75 -3.39 -12.64 2.50
C ARG A 75 -3.98 -13.77 1.65
N SER A 76 -4.29 -13.52 0.38
CA SER A 76 -4.92 -14.50 -0.52
C SER A 76 -3.98 -15.61 -0.98
N GLY A 77 -2.66 -15.39 -0.91
CA GLY A 77 -1.66 -16.32 -1.46
C GLY A 77 -1.56 -16.28 -2.98
N VAL A 78 -2.19 -15.30 -3.65
CA VAL A 78 -2.07 -15.07 -5.11
C VAL A 78 -0.63 -14.71 -5.51
N ILE A 79 0.08 -13.99 -4.62
CA ILE A 79 1.49 -13.65 -4.85
C ILE A 79 2.38 -14.38 -3.85
N THR A 80 3.49 -14.95 -4.34
CA THR A 80 4.53 -15.53 -3.50
C THR A 80 5.40 -14.43 -2.90
N SER A 81 5.46 -14.36 -1.58
CA SER A 81 6.33 -13.43 -0.85
C SER A 81 6.91 -14.14 0.38
N VAL A 82 8.17 -13.83 0.69
CA VAL A 82 8.84 -14.29 1.91
C VAL A 82 8.32 -13.61 3.19
N HIS A 83 7.64 -12.47 3.05
CA HIS A 83 7.00 -11.71 4.14
C HIS A 83 5.50 -12.00 4.27
N ALA A 84 4.96 -12.95 3.50
CA ALA A 84 3.58 -13.38 3.63
C ALA A 84 3.38 -14.18 4.92
N PHE A 85 2.80 -13.55 5.96
CA PHE A 85 2.43 -14.22 7.20
C PHE A 85 0.99 -14.74 7.15
N ALA A 86 0.78 -16.01 7.52
CA ALA A 86 -0.52 -16.67 7.61
C ALA A 86 -1.38 -16.54 6.34
N THR A 87 -0.94 -17.21 5.26
CA THR A 87 -1.71 -17.36 4.03
C THR A 87 -2.90 -18.30 4.26
N ASP A 88 -4.11 -17.76 4.17
CA ASP A 88 -5.36 -18.53 4.16
C ASP A 88 -6.19 -18.08 2.96
N PRO A 89 -6.07 -18.77 1.81
CA PRO A 89 -6.76 -18.40 0.59
C PRO A 89 -8.28 -18.31 0.76
N LYS A 90 -8.87 -19.06 1.69
CA LYS A 90 -10.31 -19.05 1.96
C LYS A 90 -10.77 -17.75 2.61
N ARG A 91 -9.92 -17.11 3.42
CA ARG A 91 -10.22 -15.81 4.06
C ARG A 91 -9.97 -14.63 3.12
N GLY A 92 -9.06 -14.77 2.16
CA GLY A 92 -8.79 -13.76 1.13
C GLY A 92 -10.03 -13.35 0.34
N LEU A 93 -10.90 -14.31 0.00
CA LEU A 93 -12.15 -14.08 -0.76
C LEU A 93 -13.16 -13.15 -0.09
N TYR A 94 -13.12 -12.97 1.23
CA TYR A 94 -14.07 -12.12 1.97
C TYR A 94 -13.61 -10.66 2.14
N ILE A 95 -12.41 -10.31 1.64
CA ILE A 95 -11.83 -8.96 1.77
C ILE A 95 -12.26 -8.02 0.63
N LEU A 96 -12.71 -8.59 -0.50
CA LEU A 96 -13.24 -7.88 -1.67
C LEU A 96 -14.77 -7.89 -1.65
#